data_AF-A0A376RGR2-F1
#
_entry.id   AF-A0A376RGR2-F1
#
_cell.length_a   1.000
_cell.length_b   1.000
_cell.length_c   1.000
_cell.angle_alpha   90.00
_cell.angle_beta   90.00
_cell.angle_gamma   90.00
#
_symmetry.space_group_name_H-M   'P 1'
#
loop_
_entity.id
_entity.type
_entity.pdbx_description
1 polymer ?
#
loop_
_entity_poly.entity_id
_entity_poly.type
_entity_poly.pdbx_seq_one_letter_code
_entity_poly.pdbx_strand_id
1 'polypeptide(L)' 'MSNLTGTDKSVILLMTIGEDRAAEVFKHLSQREVQTLSAAMANVTQISNKQLTDVLAEFEQEAEQLPH' A
#
# COMPACT_ATOMS: atom_id res chain seq x y z
N MET A 1 8.29 -7.88 14.19
CA MET A 1 7.90 -7.13 12.97
C MET A 1 6.68 -7.83 12.40
N SER A 2 5.66 -7.08 12.04
CA SER A 2 4.45 -7.63 11.41
C SER A 2 4.85 -8.32 10.10
N ASN A 3 4.50 -9.60 9.90
CA ASN A 3 4.77 -10.34 8.66
C ASN A 3 3.85 -9.84 7.53
N LEU A 4 4.00 -8.59 7.12
CA LEU A 4 3.26 -7.99 6.01
C LEU A 4 4.00 -8.27 4.71
N THR A 5 3.26 -8.79 3.73
CA THR A 5 3.76 -8.93 2.36
C THR A 5 3.84 -7.55 1.70
N GLY A 6 4.62 -7.42 0.61
CA GLY A 6 4.64 -6.18 -0.17
C GLY A 6 3.24 -5.76 -0.62
N THR A 7 2.39 -6.72 -0.99
CA THR A 7 0.98 -6.47 -1.32
C THR A 7 0.21 -5.88 -0.15
N ASP A 8 0.37 -6.41 1.06
CA ASP A 8 -0.32 -5.88 2.25
C ASP A 8 0.12 -4.44 2.54
N LYS A 9 1.42 -4.16 2.41
CA LYS A 9 1.96 -2.80 2.59
C LYS A 9 1.40 -1.85 1.54
N SER A 10 1.34 -2.27 0.27
CA SER A 10 0.72 -1.48 -0.81
C SER A 10 -0.75 -1.18 -0.52
N VAL A 11 -1.53 -2.15 -0.05
CA VAL A 11 -2.92 -1.92 0.34
C VAL A 11 -3.04 -0.89 1.46
N ILE A 12 -2.21 -1.02 2.51
CA ILE A 12 -2.19 -0.06 3.62
C ILE A 12 -1.90 1.36 3.09
N LEU A 13 -0.90 1.53 2.22
CA LEU A 13 -0.56 2.82 1.62
C LEU A 13 -1.69 3.38 0.73
N LEU A 14 -2.36 2.52 -0.04
CA LEU A 14 -3.46 2.95 -0.89
C LEU A 14 -4.68 3.38 -0.05
N MET A 15 -4.92 2.72 1.08
CA MET A 15 -5.98 3.11 2.01
C MET A 15 -5.68 4.44 2.73
N THR A 16 -4.42 4.79 2.97
CA THR A 16 -4.07 6.06 3.64
C THR A 16 -4.25 7.29 2.77
N ILE A 17 -3.97 7.16 1.47
CA ILE A 17 -4.10 8.28 0.52
C ILE A 17 -5.55 8.50 0.05
N GLY A 18 -6.44 7.55 0.33
CA GLY A 18 -7.86 7.60 -0.02
C GLY A 18 -8.16 7.18 -1.46
N GLU A 19 -9.45 6.95 -1.73
CA GLU A 19 -9.94 6.34 -2.97
C GLU A 19 -9.54 7.13 -4.23
N ASP A 20 -9.70 8.45 -4.24
CA ASP A 20 -9.38 9.29 -5.41
C ASP A 20 -7.91 9.18 -5.82
N ARG A 21 -6.99 9.22 -4.85
CA ARG A 21 -5.55 9.14 -5.11
C ARG A 21 -5.14 7.72 -5.46
N ALA A 22 -5.73 6.72 -4.80
CA ALA A 22 -5.52 5.33 -5.15
C ALA A 22 -5.95 5.06 -6.60
N ALA A 23 -7.08 5.61 -7.05
CA ALA A 23 -7.55 5.46 -8.44
C ALA A 23 -6.52 5.95 -9.46
N GLU A 24 -5.81 7.06 -9.19
CA GLU A 24 -4.71 7.52 -10.05
C GLU A 24 -3.55 6.52 -10.07
N VAL A 25 -3.16 5.94 -8.92
CA VAL A 25 -2.11 4.91 -8.86
C VAL A 25 -2.49 3.69 -9.71
N PHE A 26 -3.75 3.24 -9.64
CA PHE A 26 -4.22 2.08 -10.37
C PHE A 26 -4.14 2.24 -11.89
N LYS A 27 -4.22 3.47 -12.42
CA LYS A 27 -4.06 3.74 -13.86
C LYS A 27 -2.65 3.39 -14.39
N HIS A 28 -1.66 3.31 -13.49
CA HIS A 28 -0.29 2.98 -13.84
C HIS A 28 0.05 1.49 -13.70
N LEU A 29 -0.91 0.67 -13.25
CA LEU A 29 -0.71 -0.74 -12.98
C LEU A 29 -1.23 -1.61 -14.13
N SER A 30 -0.61 -2.78 -14.30
CA SER A 30 -1.14 -3.81 -15.19
C SER A 30 -2.43 -4.42 -14.63
N GLN A 31 -3.23 -5.03 -15.51
CA GLN A 31 -4.47 -5.72 -15.11
C GLN A 31 -4.25 -6.77 -14.00
N ARG A 32 -3.10 -7.47 -14.03
CA ARG A 32 -2.76 -8.49 -13.03
C ARG A 32 -2.46 -7.87 -11.67
N GLU A 33 -1.77 -6.74 -11.64
CA GLU A 33 -1.45 -6.02 -10.41
C GLU A 33 -2.72 -5.43 -9.79
N VAL A 34 -3.58 -4.83 -10.61
CA VAL A 34 -4.90 -4.35 -10.18
C VAL A 34 -5.72 -5.47 -9.55
N GLN A 35 -5.82 -6.64 -10.18
CA GLN A 35 -6.56 -7.77 -9.61
C GLN A 35 -5.97 -8.23 -8.27
N THR A 36 -4.65 -8.25 -8.16
CA THR A 36 -3.94 -8.67 -6.94
C THR A 36 -4.22 -7.70 -5.79
N LEU A 37 -4.10 -6.39 -6.04
CA LEU A 37 -4.36 -5.36 -5.04
C LEU A 37 -5.84 -5.29 -4.65
N SER A 38 -6.76 -5.35 -5.62
CA SER A 38 -8.19 -5.36 -5.35
C SER A 38 -8.62 -6.57 -4.50
N ALA A 39 -8.07 -7.76 -4.79
CA ALA A 39 -8.33 -8.95 -3.98
C ALA A 39 -7.74 -8.84 -2.58
N ALA A 40 -6.55 -8.26 -2.43
CA ALA A 40 -5.95 -8.02 -1.13
C ALA A 40 -6.75 -6.99 -0.32
N MET A 41 -7.16 -5.88 -0.92
CA MET A 41 -8.00 -4.84 -0.29
C MET A 41 -9.30 -5.40 0.28
N ALA A 42 -9.96 -6.29 -0.46
CA ALA A 42 -11.19 -6.93 0.01
C ALA A 42 -10.99 -7.84 1.24
N ASN A 43 -9.77 -8.32 1.46
CA ASN A 43 -9.43 -9.21 2.57
C ASN A 43 -8.84 -8.48 3.79
N VAL A 44 -8.49 -7.20 3.67
CA VAL A 44 -7.97 -6.41 4.79
C VAL A 44 -9.13 -5.99 5.69
N THR A 45 -9.21 -6.62 6.87
CA THR A 45 -10.30 -6.38 7.84
C THR A 45 -9.93 -5.41 8.94
N GLN A 46 -8.68 -5.43 9.42
CA GLN A 46 -8.23 -4.57 10.50
C GLN A 46 -6.73 -4.29 10.41
N ILE A 47 -6.39 -3.01 10.30
CA ILE A 47 -5.01 -2.52 10.35
C ILE A 47 -4.80 -1.87 11.71
N SER A 48 -3.82 -2.33 12.47
CA SER A 48 -3.43 -1.67 13.72
C SER A 48 -2.66 -0.37 13.42
N ASN A 49 -2.78 0.63 14.30
CA ASN A 49 -1.97 1.85 14.21
C ASN A 49 -0.47 1.55 14.12
N LYS A 50 0.00 0.49 14.80
CA LYS A 50 1.41 0.08 14.71
C LYS A 50 1.78 -0.35 13.29
N GLN A 51 0.98 -1.20 12.65
CA GLN A 51 1.23 -1.64 11.28
C GLN A 51 1.23 -0.46 10.31
N LEU A 52 0.29 0.47 10.50
CA LEU A 52 0.20 1.68 9.72
C LEU A 52 1.48 2.53 9.83
N THR A 53 1.91 2.83 11.05
CA THR A 53 3.12 3.63 11.31
C THR A 53 4.37 2.93 10.79
N ASP A 54 4.49 1.61 10.99
CA ASP A 54 5.64 0.83 10.49
C ASP A 54 5.74 0.93 8.95
N VAL A 55 4.61 0.80 8.23
CA VAL A 55 4.58 0.85 6.76
C VAL A 55 4.88 2.25 6.24
N LEU A 56 4.35 3.30 6.88
CA LEU A 56 4.63 4.68 6.48
C LEU A 56 6.11 5.04 6.69
N ALA A 57 6.71 4.61 7.79
CA ALA A 57 8.12 4.85 8.07
C ALA A 57 9.03 4.13 7.05
N GLU A 58 8.68 2.90 6.66
CA GLU A 58 9.40 2.16 5.61
C GLU A 58 9.29 2.88 4.25
N PHE A 59 8.08 3.32 3.88
CA PHE A 59 7.88 4.07 2.64
C PHE A 59 8.66 5.39 2.59
N GLU A 60 8.69 6.15 3.69
CA GLU A 60 9.45 7.40 3.79
C GLU A 60 10.96 7.15 3.59
N GLN A 61 11.50 6.12 4.25
CA GLN A 61 12.91 5.74 4.09
C GLN A 61 13.27 5.30 2.67
N GLU A 62 12.38 4.60 1.98
CA GLU A 62 12.59 4.19 0.59
C GLU A 62 12.48 5.38 -0.37
N ALA A 63 11.52 6.29 -0.14
CA ALA A 63 11.31 7.48 -0.96
C ALA A 63 12.51 8.46 -0.89
N GLU A 64 13.14 8.60 0.28
CA GLU A 64 14.36 9.41 0.44
C GLU A 64 15.57 8.86 -0.33
N GLN A 65 15.59 7.55 -0.61
CA GLN A 65 16.67 6.90 -1.34
C GLN A 65 16.50 6.97 -2.86
N LEU A 66 15.33 7.36 -3.35
CA LEU A 66 15.08 7.57 -4.78
C LEU A 66 15.67 8.93 -5.20
N PRO A 67 16.70 8.97 -6.07
CA PRO A 67 17.20 10.23 -6.60
C PRO A 67 16.08 10.91 -7.41
N HIS A 68 15.81 12.18 -7.06
CA HIS A 68 14.84 13.04 -7.76
C HIS A 68 15.15 13.20 -9.26
#